data_AF-A0A094JNV4-F1
#
_entry.id   AF-A0A094JNV4-F1
#
_cell.length_a   1.000
_cell.length_b   1.000
_cell.length_c   1.000
_cell.angle_alpha   90.00
_cell.angle_beta   90.00
_cell.angle_gamma   90.00
#
_symmetry.space_group_name_H-M   'P 1'
#
loop_
_entity.id
_entity.type
_entity.pdbx_description
1 polymer ?
#
loop_
_entity_poly.entity_id
_entity_poly.type
_entity_poly.pdbx_seq_one_letter_code
_entity_poly.pdbx_strand_id
1 'polypeptide(L)'
;MPLTEVKPRALEWLKKDIQASPPEGRGDLIVGNVMRQFGGKAAGSYRHTLNDETTDVDIANMDGCLVYVIVGRITVGEQEITQHRLGEAEVAYLIEDVKTITVHKATAIVIFRR
;
A
#
# COMPACT_ATOMS: atom_id res chain seq x y z
N MET A 1 13.57 -9.49 10.18
CA MET A 1 13.27 -8.22 9.49
C MET A 1 11.83 -8.36 9.01
N PRO A 2 10.86 -7.65 9.59
CA PRO A 2 9.44 -7.90 9.35
C PRO A 2 8.93 -7.43 7.97
N LEU A 3 9.85 -7.00 7.10
CA LEU A 3 9.56 -6.35 5.83
C LEU A 3 10.31 -7.06 4.72
N THR A 4 9.56 -7.58 3.74
CA THR A 4 10.10 -8.18 2.52
C THR A 4 9.56 -7.45 1.30
N GLU A 5 10.44 -7.02 0.40
CA GLU A 5 10.03 -6.39 -0.85
C GLU A 5 9.47 -7.43 -1.83
N VAL A 6 8.32 -7.11 -2.43
CA VAL A 6 7.65 -7.92 -3.44
C VAL A 6 7.50 -7.09 -4.70
N LYS A 7 7.93 -7.64 -5.83
CA LYS A 7 7.84 -6.96 -7.14
C LYS A 7 6.52 -7.29 -7.85
N PRO A 8 5.89 -6.32 -8.52
CA PRO A 8 4.72 -6.56 -9.36
C PRO A 8 5.11 -7.36 -10.60
N ARG A 9 4.14 -8.08 -11.18
CA ARG A 9 4.33 -8.83 -12.44
C ARG A 9 4.61 -7.91 -13.63
N ALA A 10 3.93 -6.78 -13.73
CA ALA A 10 4.13 -5.78 -14.78
C ALA A 10 4.18 -4.37 -14.18
N LEU A 11 5.38 -3.94 -13.75
CA LEU A 11 5.60 -2.65 -13.09
C LEU A 11 5.10 -1.47 -13.93
N GLU A 12 5.49 -1.38 -15.19
CA GLU A 12 5.14 -0.25 -16.04
C GLU A 12 3.62 -0.12 -16.29
N TRP A 13 2.90 -1.24 -16.25
CA TRP A 13 1.44 -1.23 -16.35
C TRP A 13 0.82 -0.78 -15.03
N LEU A 14 1.35 -1.26 -13.90
CA LEU A 14 0.93 -0.81 -12.57
C LEU A 14 1.07 0.71 -12.42
N LYS A 15 2.21 1.28 -12.82
CA LYS A 15 2.46 2.73 -12.77
C LYS A 15 1.39 3.51 -13.56
N LYS A 16 1.12 3.08 -14.79
CA LYS A 16 0.09 3.67 -15.66
C LYS A 16 -1.30 3.58 -15.04
N ASP A 17 -1.67 2.42 -14.50
CA ASP A 17 -2.97 2.20 -13.87
C ASP A 17 -3.19 3.10 -12.65
N ILE A 18 -2.15 3.29 -11.83
CA ILE A 18 -2.19 4.19 -10.67
C ILE A 18 -2.29 5.65 -11.11
N GLN A 19 -1.47 6.08 -12.07
CA GLN A 19 -1.48 7.46 -12.56
C GLN A 19 -2.80 7.83 -13.24
N ALA A 20 -3.45 6.88 -13.91
CA ALA A 20 -4.76 7.08 -14.55
C ALA A 20 -5.94 7.06 -13.57
N SER A 21 -5.73 6.65 -12.32
CA SER A 21 -6.76 6.48 -11.30
C SER A 21 -6.55 7.51 -10.17
N PRO A 22 -7.06 8.74 -10.28
CA PRO A 22 -6.90 9.73 -9.21
C PRO A 22 -7.52 9.21 -7.89
N PRO A 23 -6.97 9.63 -6.74
CA PRO A 23 -7.28 9.05 -5.43
C PRO A 23 -8.70 9.30 -4.92
N GLU A 24 -9.44 10.25 -5.49
CA GLU A 24 -10.80 10.59 -5.06
C GLU A 24 -11.84 9.60 -5.61
N GLY A 25 -12.42 8.79 -4.71
CA GLY A 25 -13.62 7.99 -4.98
C GLY A 25 -13.43 6.71 -5.81
N ARG A 26 -12.20 6.37 -6.23
CA ARG A 26 -11.91 5.17 -7.05
C ARG A 26 -11.09 4.09 -6.33
N GLY A 27 -11.20 4.01 -5.01
CA GLY A 27 -10.45 3.06 -4.18
C GLY A 27 -10.54 1.61 -4.69
N ASP A 28 -11.75 1.13 -5.00
CA ASP A 28 -11.95 -0.26 -5.46
C ASP A 28 -11.22 -0.57 -6.78
N LEU A 29 -11.18 0.40 -7.71
CA LEU A 29 -10.45 0.27 -8.97
C LEU A 29 -8.94 0.18 -8.72
N ILE A 30 -8.43 1.05 -7.83
CA ILE A 30 -7.01 1.06 -7.44
C ILE A 30 -6.64 -0.27 -6.78
N VAL A 31 -7.46 -0.78 -5.85
CA VAL A 31 -7.27 -2.10 -5.23
C VAL A 31 -7.21 -3.17 -6.31
N GLY A 32 -8.18 -3.22 -7.22
CA GLY A 32 -8.22 -4.21 -8.30
C GLY A 32 -6.99 -4.14 -9.22
N ASN A 33 -6.55 -2.95 -9.59
CA ASN A 33 -5.37 -2.75 -10.44
C ASN A 33 -4.09 -3.25 -9.76
N VAL A 34 -3.86 -2.84 -8.51
CA VAL A 34 -2.69 -3.27 -7.75
C VAL A 34 -2.74 -4.79 -7.50
N MET A 35 -3.90 -5.31 -7.07
CA MET A 35 -4.10 -6.74 -6.78
C MET A 35 -3.77 -7.65 -7.97
N ARG A 36 -4.16 -7.26 -9.19
CA ARG A 36 -3.86 -8.00 -10.42
C ARG A 36 -2.35 -8.17 -10.64
N GLN A 37 -1.54 -7.21 -10.21
CA GLN A 37 -0.09 -7.22 -10.38
C GLN A 37 0.63 -8.07 -9.33
N PHE A 38 0.01 -8.36 -8.19
CA PHE A 38 0.59 -9.11 -7.07
C PHE A 38 -0.04 -10.48 -6.81
N GLY A 39 -0.90 -10.98 -7.71
CA GLY A 39 -1.29 -12.40 -7.72
C GLY A 39 -2.67 -12.75 -7.16
N GLY A 40 -3.53 -11.78 -6.90
CA GLY A 40 -4.97 -11.96 -7.16
C GLY A 40 -5.80 -12.89 -6.28
N LYS A 41 -5.46 -13.17 -5.02
CA LYS A 41 -6.32 -14.01 -4.13
C LYS A 41 -6.72 -13.39 -2.79
N ALA A 42 -6.42 -12.11 -2.58
CA ALA A 42 -6.57 -11.39 -1.32
C ALA A 42 -7.76 -10.42 -1.29
N ALA A 43 -8.35 -10.19 -0.12
CA ALA A 43 -9.18 -9.01 0.12
C ALA A 43 -8.28 -7.78 0.30
N GLY A 44 -8.46 -6.75 -0.52
CA GLY A 44 -7.69 -5.51 -0.46
C GLY A 44 -8.49 -4.35 0.14
N SER A 45 -7.81 -3.39 0.75
CA SER A 45 -8.39 -2.14 1.24
C SER A 45 -7.54 -0.95 0.80
N TYR A 46 -8.20 0.08 0.30
CA TYR A 46 -7.58 1.37 0.01
C TYR A 46 -7.67 2.27 1.23
N ARG A 47 -6.55 2.87 1.63
CA ARG A 47 -6.48 3.85 2.71
C ARG A 47 -5.82 5.11 2.19
N HIS A 48 -6.40 6.25 2.51
CA HIS A 48 -5.82 7.54 2.15
C HIS A 48 -6.06 8.54 3.27
N THR A 49 -5.04 9.35 3.57
CA THR A 49 -5.11 10.47 4.51
C THR A 49 -5.01 11.76 3.70
N LEU A 50 -6.06 12.58 3.73
CA LEU A 50 -6.09 13.87 3.00
C LEU A 50 -5.67 15.05 3.89
N ASN A 51 -5.78 14.91 5.21
CA ASN A 51 -5.50 15.96 6.17
C ASN A 51 -4.21 15.66 6.94
N ASP A 52 -3.77 16.59 7.81
CA ASP A 52 -2.57 16.48 8.68
C ASP A 52 -2.61 15.33 9.70
N GLU A 53 -3.57 14.41 9.58
CA GLU A 53 -3.77 13.29 10.49
C GLU A 53 -2.83 12.13 10.14
N THR A 54 -2.15 11.66 11.19
CA THR A 54 -1.45 10.39 11.19
C THR A 54 -2.39 9.36 11.80
N THR A 55 -2.50 8.19 11.18
CA THR A 55 -3.46 7.16 11.60
C THR A 55 -2.76 5.82 11.72
N ASP A 56 -2.93 5.17 12.88
CA ASP A 56 -2.53 3.79 13.06
C ASP A 56 -3.57 2.85 12.46
N VAL A 57 -3.11 1.98 11.56
CA VAL A 57 -3.92 0.96 10.90
C VAL A 57 -3.62 -0.38 11.54
N ASP A 58 -4.63 -0.97 12.18
CA ASP A 58 -4.55 -2.31 12.75
C ASP A 58 -4.51 -3.38 11.66
N ILE A 59 -3.49 -4.22 11.73
CA ILE A 59 -3.26 -5.38 10.86
C ILE A 59 -3.09 -6.68 11.68
N ALA A 60 -3.33 -6.66 13.00
CA ALA A 60 -3.04 -7.75 13.92
C ALA A 60 -3.80 -9.06 13.62
N ASN A 61 -4.92 -8.99 12.88
CA ASN A 61 -5.71 -10.15 12.47
C ASN A 61 -5.29 -10.69 11.08
N MET A 62 -4.15 -10.26 10.55
CA MET A 62 -3.61 -10.72 9.28
C MET A 62 -2.35 -11.53 9.59
N ASP A 63 -2.23 -12.77 9.09
CA ASP A 63 -1.00 -13.59 9.16
C ASP A 63 0.09 -13.04 8.21
N GLY A 64 0.26 -11.73 8.24
CA GLY A 64 0.98 -10.91 7.29
C GLY A 64 0.07 -10.18 6.30
N CYS A 65 0.51 -9.00 5.87
CA CYS A 65 -0.19 -8.20 4.86
C CYS A 65 0.79 -7.64 3.82
N LEU A 66 0.32 -7.45 2.60
CA LEU A 66 1.10 -6.80 1.56
C LEU A 66 0.64 -5.34 1.44
N VAL A 67 1.58 -4.40 1.60
CA VAL A 67 1.29 -2.96 1.54
C VAL A 67 1.99 -2.32 0.36
N TYR A 68 1.21 -1.74 -0.54
CA TYR A 68 1.70 -0.95 -1.66
C TYR A 68 1.48 0.54 -1.39
N VAL A 69 2.58 1.29 -1.26
CA VAL A 69 2.53 2.74 -1.00
C VAL A 69 2.42 3.48 -2.31
N ILE A 70 1.25 4.06 -2.60
CA ILE A 70 1.00 4.78 -3.85
C ILE A 70 1.74 6.11 -3.86
N VAL A 71 1.66 6.84 -2.75
CA VAL A 71 2.36 8.10 -2.46
C VAL A 71 2.30 8.36 -0.96
N GLY A 72 3.26 9.12 -0.45
CA GLY A 72 3.34 9.52 0.96
C GLY A 72 4.28 8.64 1.77
N ARG A 73 3.95 8.41 3.03
CA ARG A 73 4.85 7.80 4.01
C ARG A 73 4.11 6.89 4.98
N ILE A 74 4.71 5.73 5.27
CA ILE A 74 4.26 4.83 6.33
C ILE A 74 5.42 4.50 7.27
N THR A 75 5.10 4.14 8.50
CA THR A 75 6.04 3.57 9.47
C THR A 75 5.57 2.19 9.91
N VAL A 76 6.48 1.23 9.91
CA VAL A 76 6.23 -0.16 10.30
C VAL A 76 7.27 -0.53 11.36
N GLY A 77 6.85 -0.61 12.62
CA GLY A 77 7.78 -0.70 13.75
C GLY A 77 8.70 0.53 13.79
N GLU A 78 10.00 0.33 13.59
CA GLU A 78 11.01 1.41 13.56
C GLU A 78 11.42 1.80 12.12
N GLN A 79 10.85 1.17 11.10
CA GLN A 79 11.22 1.42 9.70
C GLN A 79 10.28 2.41 9.03
N GLU A 80 10.85 3.40 8.35
CA GLU A 80 10.13 4.39 7.56
C GLU A 80 10.20 4.05 6.08
N ILE A 81 9.05 4.04 5.42
CA ILE A 81 8.92 3.79 3.97
C ILE A 81 8.28 5.02 3.34
N THR A 82 8.97 5.62 2.38
CA THR A 82 8.55 6.87 1.75
C THR A 82 8.46 6.72 0.23
N GLN A 83 7.36 7.19 -0.35
CA GLN A 83 7.13 7.29 -1.79
C GLN A 83 6.75 8.72 -2.14
N HIS A 84 7.68 9.47 -2.73
CA HIS A 84 7.48 10.90 -3.03
C HIS A 84 6.60 11.16 -4.25
N ARG A 85 6.55 10.22 -5.19
CA ARG A 85 5.89 10.41 -6.50
C ARG A 85 4.76 9.42 -6.70
N LEU A 86 3.61 9.95 -7.10
CA LEU A 86 2.40 9.19 -7.33
C LEU A 86 2.65 8.08 -8.37
N GLY A 87 2.44 6.84 -7.95
CA GLY A 87 2.51 5.69 -8.85
C GLY A 87 3.91 5.36 -9.34
N GLU A 88 4.97 5.84 -8.68
CA GLU A 88 6.35 5.44 -9.00
C GLU A 88 6.92 4.36 -8.07
N ALA A 89 6.12 3.82 -7.14
CA ALA A 89 6.57 2.72 -6.30
C ALA A 89 6.92 1.48 -7.15
N GLU A 90 8.09 0.90 -6.89
CA GLU A 90 8.61 -0.25 -7.63
C GLU A 90 8.27 -1.59 -6.98
N VAL A 91 7.97 -1.56 -5.68
CA VAL A 91 7.72 -2.72 -4.84
C VAL A 91 6.51 -2.49 -3.94
N ALA A 92 5.89 -3.58 -3.53
CA ALA A 92 5.05 -3.62 -2.34
C ALA A 92 5.85 -4.26 -1.20
N TYR A 93 5.44 -4.04 0.03
CA TYR A 93 6.12 -4.53 1.23
C TYR A 93 5.24 -5.58 1.91
N LEU A 94 5.73 -6.82 1.95
CA LEU A 94 5.15 -7.88 2.77
C LEU A 94 5.57 -7.64 4.21
N ILE A 95 4.59 -7.36 5.06
CA ILE A 95 4.74 -7.08 6.49
C ILE A 95 4.30 -8.30 7.27
N GLU A 96 5.21 -8.86 8.06
CA GLU A 96 4.99 -10.04 8.91
C GLU A 96 5.31 -9.70 10.37
N ASP A 97 4.65 -10.34 11.33
CA ASP A 97 4.89 -10.20 12.79
C ASP A 97 4.68 -8.78 13.37
N VAL A 98 3.97 -7.89 12.66
CA VAL A 98 3.63 -6.53 13.12
C VAL A 98 2.11 -6.39 13.24
N LYS A 99 1.67 -5.74 14.31
CA LYS A 99 0.23 -5.54 14.61
C LYS A 99 -0.35 -4.26 14.04
N THR A 100 0.47 -3.23 13.83
CA THR A 100 0.01 -1.91 13.40
C THR A 100 0.98 -1.28 12.40
N ILE A 101 0.43 -0.49 11.48
CA ILE A 101 1.19 0.35 10.56
C ILE A 101 0.73 1.79 10.77
N THR A 102 1.67 2.71 10.94
CA THR A 102 1.35 4.13 11.03
C THR A 102 1.34 4.73 9.62
N VAL A 103 0.20 5.27 9.20
CA VAL A 103 0.03 5.98 7.93
C VAL A 103 0.12 7.48 8.21
N HIS A 104 1.12 8.14 7.62
CA HIS A 104 1.34 9.58 7.84
C HIS A 104 0.39 10.42 7.00
N LYS A 105 0.38 11.73 7.24
CA LYS A 105 -0.39 12.68 6.44
C LYS A 105 -0.09 12.60 4.94
N ALA A 106 -1.06 12.97 4.11
CA ALA A 106 -0.94 12.99 2.65
C ALA A 106 -0.43 11.65 2.07
N THR A 107 -0.91 10.53 2.61
CA THR A 107 -0.46 9.19 2.22
C THR A 107 -1.61 8.38 1.68
N ALA A 108 -1.39 7.72 0.54
CA ALA A 108 -2.32 6.75 -0.03
C ALA A 108 -1.63 5.39 -0.16
N ILE A 109 -2.28 4.35 0.34
CA ILE A 109 -1.78 2.97 0.31
C ILE A 109 -2.88 1.98 -0.07
N VAL A 110 -2.46 0.83 -0.57
CA VAL A 110 -3.30 -0.37 -0.67
C VAL A 110 -2.75 -1.44 0.26
N ILE A 111 -3.62 -2.03 1.07
CA ILE A 111 -3.29 -3.13 1.98
C ILE A 111 -4.03 -4.38 1.48
N PHE A 112 -3.30 -5.47 1.25
CA PHE A 112 -3.86 -6.78 0.95
C PHE A 112 -3.69 -7.71 2.13
N ARG A 113 -4.81 -8.34 2.55
CA ARG A 113 -4.77 -9.44 3.50
C ARG A 113 -4.22 -10.68 2.81
N ARG A 114 -3.24 -11.34 3.40
CA ARG A 114 -2.77 -12.63 2.89
C ARG A 114 -3.82 -13.71 3.10
#